data_AF-A0A7Y2G023-F1
#
_entry.id   AF-A0A7Y2G023-F1
#
_cell.length_a   1.000
_cell.length_b   1.000
_cell.length_c   1.000
_cell.angle_alpha   90.00
_cell.angle_beta   90.00
_cell.angle_gamma   90.00
#
_symmetry.space_group_name_H-M   'P 1'
#
loop_
_entity.id
_entity.type
_entity.pdbx_description
1 polymer ?
#
loop_
_entity_poly.entity_id
_entity_poly.type
_entity_poly.pdbx_seq_one_letter_code
_entity_poly.pdbx_strand_id
1 'polypeptide(L)'
;MLNHPIFEAIGWTLVHSLWQATLVGILFFIGYHALSRYSAKRRFELAGLALLSQLMISLSTLLILIESPAAGQTALSALTVNMSETVAASPSLSNWIPVITLFWALGALIAISRIVLGYFQTKQICREGQMMDSIWIEKCQVFAKRLGLRKPIQVLQHVACQVPMTVQHLKPVILFPIGFVNQLSPEETEAILAHELAHIKRNDFIL
;
A
#
# COMPACT_ATOMS: atom_id res chain seq x y z
N MET A 1 25.42 27.76 6.10
CA MET A 1 23.98 28.03 5.85
C MET A 1 23.06 26.83 6.17
N LEU A 2 23.53 25.75 6.84
CA LEU A 2 22.75 24.53 7.12
C LEU A 2 22.40 24.31 8.62
N ASN A 3 22.54 25.31 9.48
CA ASN A 3 22.20 25.22 10.91
C ASN A 3 20.82 25.84 11.19
N HIS A 4 19.81 25.52 10.37
CA HIS A 4 18.43 25.92 10.70
C HIS A 4 17.80 24.80 11.54
N PRO A 5 17.22 25.10 12.71
CA PRO A 5 16.66 24.09 13.64
C PRO A 5 15.61 23.18 12.98
N ILE A 6 14.95 23.67 11.92
CA ILE A 6 14.00 22.89 11.12
C ILE A 6 14.69 21.73 10.37
N PHE A 7 15.89 21.93 9.82
CA PHE A 7 16.60 20.85 9.11
C PHE A 7 17.08 19.76 10.08
N GLU A 8 17.51 20.15 11.29
CA GLU A 8 17.89 19.21 12.34
C GLU A 8 16.66 18.43 12.87
N ALA A 9 15.53 19.09 13.07
CA ALA A 9 14.28 18.46 13.46
C ALA A 9 13.77 17.47 12.39
N ILE A 10 13.84 17.82 11.10
CA ILE A 10 13.50 16.91 10.00
C ILE A 10 14.43 15.69 10.00
N GLY A 11 15.75 15.91 10.16
CA GLY A 11 16.73 14.83 10.21
C GLY A 11 16.47 13.84 11.33
N TRP A 12 16.24 14.33 12.54
CA TRP A 12 15.92 13.48 13.70
C TRP A 12 14.55 12.82 13.58
N THR A 13 13.55 13.51 13.03
CA THR A 13 12.23 12.91 12.79
C THR A 13 12.33 11.72 11.84
N LEU A 14 13.17 11.80 10.80
CA LEU A 14 13.42 10.67 9.91
C LEU A 14 14.02 9.48 10.67
N VAL A 15 14.99 9.71 11.56
CA VAL A 15 15.57 8.66 12.41
C VAL A 15 14.53 8.04 13.34
N HIS A 16 13.68 8.85 13.98
CA HIS A 16 12.61 8.33 14.84
C HIS A 16 11.53 7.58 14.05
N SER A 17 11.21 8.03 12.83
CA SER A 17 10.19 7.41 11.98
C SER A 17 10.53 5.96 11.61
N LEU A 18 11.82 5.58 11.63
CA LEU A 18 12.26 4.23 11.30
C LEU A 18 11.86 3.17 12.33
N TRP A 19 12.15 3.41 13.62
CA TRP A 19 11.77 2.45 14.66
C TRP A 19 10.26 2.48 14.88
N GLN A 20 9.62 3.64 14.69
CA GLN A 20 8.16 3.79 14.71
C GLN A 20 7.51 2.95 13.60
N ALA A 21 8.02 3.04 12.36
CA ALA A 21 7.55 2.23 11.24
C ALA A 21 7.75 0.74 11.48
N THR A 22 8.85 0.36 12.14
CA THR A 22 9.13 -1.03 12.49
C THR A 22 8.11 -1.55 13.50
N LEU A 23 7.81 -0.79 14.55
CA LEU A 23 6.82 -1.17 15.56
C LEU A 23 5.42 -1.28 14.93
N VAL A 24 5.02 -0.29 14.13
CA VAL A 24 3.75 -0.30 13.40
C VAL A 24 3.69 -1.48 12.41
N GLY A 25 4.79 -1.78 11.73
CA GLY A 25 4.92 -2.91 10.82
C GLY A 25 4.81 -4.27 11.51
N ILE A 26 5.40 -4.44 12.71
CA ILE A 26 5.26 -5.65 13.53
C ILE A 26 3.81 -5.83 13.99
N LEU A 27 3.18 -4.76 14.50
CA LEU A 27 1.78 -4.78 14.90
C LEU A 27 0.86 -5.11 13.71
N PHE A 28 1.14 -4.52 12.54
CA PHE A 28 0.45 -4.84 11.30
C PHE A 28 0.66 -6.31 10.91
N PHE A 29 1.87 -6.85 10.96
CA PHE A 29 2.17 -8.25 10.61
C PHE A 29 1.43 -9.23 11.52
N ILE A 30 1.46 -9.00 12.83
CA ILE A 30 0.72 -9.80 13.82
C ILE A 30 -0.78 -9.69 13.55
N GLY A 31 -1.30 -8.49 13.37
CA GLY A 31 -2.72 -8.26 13.06
C GLY A 31 -3.15 -8.90 11.74
N TYR A 32 -2.32 -8.83 10.71
CA TYR A 32 -2.56 -9.41 9.39
C TYR A 32 -2.61 -10.94 9.46
N HIS A 33 -1.68 -11.58 10.20
CA HIS A 33 -1.70 -13.03 10.41
C HIS A 33 -2.85 -13.47 11.32
N ALA A 34 -3.19 -12.72 12.36
CA ALA A 34 -4.35 -13.00 13.21
C ALA A 34 -5.67 -12.85 12.42
N LEU A 35 -5.72 -11.91 11.48
CA LEU A 35 -6.86 -11.66 10.60
C LEU A 35 -6.82 -12.50 9.30
N SER A 36 -5.86 -13.43 9.16
CA SER A 36 -5.72 -14.30 8.00
C SER A 36 -6.90 -15.26 7.79
N ARG A 37 -7.77 -15.39 8.80
CA ARG A 37 -9.03 -16.16 8.72
C ARG A 37 -10.28 -15.32 8.45
N TYR A 38 -10.14 -13.99 8.38
CA TYR A 38 -11.25 -13.05 8.15
C TYR A 38 -11.18 -12.45 6.73
N SER A 39 -12.29 -11.83 6.30
CA SER A 39 -12.49 -11.25 4.96
C SER A 39 -11.44 -10.20 4.58
N ALA A 40 -11.09 -10.11 3.29
CA ALA A 40 -10.13 -9.16 2.70
C ALA A 40 -10.26 -7.73 3.25
N LYS A 41 -11.52 -7.25 3.38
CA LYS A 41 -11.90 -5.96 3.99
C LYS A 41 -11.14 -5.60 5.28
N ARG A 42 -11.08 -6.51 6.25
CA ARG A 42 -10.46 -6.24 7.56
C ARG A 42 -8.94 -6.11 7.47
N ARG A 43 -8.33 -6.78 6.49
CA ARG A 43 -6.88 -6.68 6.24
C ARG A 43 -6.54 -5.35 5.58
N PHE A 44 -7.40 -4.88 4.68
CA PHE A 44 -7.27 -3.57 4.05
C PHE A 44 -7.48 -2.43 5.05
N GLU A 45 -8.51 -2.51 5.90
CA GLU A 45 -8.72 -1.56 7.01
C GLU A 45 -7.52 -1.53 7.96
N LEU A 46 -6.96 -2.69 8.32
CA LEU A 46 -5.75 -2.78 9.13
C LEU A 46 -4.55 -2.11 8.45
N ALA A 47 -4.37 -2.31 7.14
CA ALA A 47 -3.29 -1.67 6.38
C ALA A 47 -3.45 -0.15 6.34
N GLY A 48 -4.67 0.35 6.13
CA GLY A 48 -4.99 1.77 6.18
C GLY A 48 -4.72 2.39 7.55
N LEU A 49 -5.12 1.71 8.64
CA LEU A 49 -4.85 2.13 10.01
C LEU A 49 -3.35 2.13 10.33
N ALA A 50 -2.60 1.15 9.84
CA ALA A 50 -1.14 1.11 9.99
C ALA A 50 -0.47 2.30 9.29
N LEU A 51 -0.88 2.64 8.07
CA LEU A 51 -0.34 3.80 7.34
C LEU A 51 -0.70 5.13 8.01
N LEU A 52 -1.95 5.29 8.45
CA LEU A 52 -2.39 6.50 9.15
C LEU A 52 -1.70 6.67 10.50
N SER A 53 -1.57 5.60 11.29
CA SER A 53 -0.85 5.65 12.56
C SER A 53 0.62 6.02 12.36
N GLN A 54 1.30 5.46 11.36
CA GLN A 54 2.68 5.82 11.03
C GLN A 54 2.82 7.32 10.67
N LEU A 55 1.90 7.86 9.86
CA LEU A 55 1.88 9.27 9.51
C LEU A 55 1.69 10.16 10.75
N MET A 56 0.71 9.83 11.60
CA MET A 56 0.39 10.61 12.79
C MET A 56 1.52 10.58 13.83
N ILE A 57 2.16 9.44 14.02
CA ILE A 57 3.30 9.28 14.94
C ILE A 57 4.50 10.10 14.43
N SER A 58 4.79 10.05 13.12
CA SER A 58 5.91 10.79 12.53
C SER A 58 5.66 12.31 12.59
N LEU A 59 4.43 12.75 12.34
CA LEU A 59 4.04 14.16 12.45
C LEU A 59 4.13 14.67 13.89
N SER A 60 3.64 13.88 14.85
CA SER A 60 3.73 14.22 16.28
C SER A 60 5.20 14.36 16.73
N THR A 61 6.07 13.48 16.24
CA THR A 61 7.51 13.53 16.51
C THR A 61 8.15 14.79 15.94
N LEU A 62 7.80 15.19 14.72
CA LEU A 62 8.27 16.43 14.11
C LEU A 62 7.88 17.65 14.92
N LEU A 63 6.62 17.72 15.37
CA LEU A 63 6.12 18.84 16.17
C LEU A 63 6.86 18.95 17.52
N ILE A 64 7.07 17.82 18.20
CA ILE A 64 7.84 17.78 19.46
C ILE A 64 9.27 18.27 19.26
N LEU A 65 9.93 17.87 18.18
CA LEU A 65 11.32 18.27 17.90
C LEU A 65 11.47 19.72 17.43
N ILE A 66 10.42 20.29 16.82
CA ILE A 66 10.38 21.72 16.49
C ILE A 66 10.19 22.57 17.76
N GLU A 67 9.32 22.14 18.68
CA GLU A 67 9.05 22.87 19.93
C GLU A 67 10.17 22.72 20.97
N SER A 68 10.87 21.58 20.97
CA SER A 68 11.94 21.27 21.92
C SER A 68 13.17 20.72 21.20
N PRO A 69 13.99 21.57 20.55
CA PRO A 69 15.22 21.12 19.89
C PRO A 69 16.22 20.46 20.88
N ALA A 70 16.12 20.78 22.17
CA ALA A 70 16.87 20.13 23.24
C ALA A 70 16.46 18.66 23.48
N ALA A 71 15.23 18.23 23.14
CA ALA A 71 14.75 16.87 23.39
C ALA A 71 15.49 15.81 22.55
N GLY A 72 15.79 16.14 21.28
CA GLY A 72 16.63 15.33 20.41
C GLY A 72 18.08 15.26 20.88
N GLN A 73 18.58 16.33 21.52
CA GLN A 73 19.93 16.39 22.09
C GLN A 73 20.02 15.69 23.46
N THR A 74 19.00 15.76 24.32
CA THR A 74 18.98 15.05 25.62
C THR A 74 18.93 13.54 25.49
N ALA A 75 18.33 12.99 24.43
CA ALA A 75 18.41 11.55 24.16
C ALA A 75 19.85 11.10 23.85
N LEU A 76 20.64 11.96 23.20
CA LEU A 76 22.07 11.74 22.94
C LEU A 76 22.92 11.98 24.20
N SER A 77 22.63 13.04 24.95
CA SER A 77 23.38 13.42 26.16
C SER A 77 23.13 12.49 27.35
N ALA A 78 21.93 11.93 27.49
CA ALA A 78 21.62 10.95 28.55
C ALA A 78 22.34 9.61 28.31
N LEU A 79 22.65 9.28 27.05
CA LEU A 79 23.44 8.09 26.70
C LEU A 79 24.96 8.31 26.89
N THR A 80 25.45 9.55 26.89
CA THR A 80 26.88 9.86 27.06
C THR A 80 27.30 10.09 28.52
N VAL A 81 26.40 10.59 29.38
CA VAL A 81 26.74 10.89 30.79
C VAL A 81 26.99 9.63 31.64
N ASN A 82 26.41 8.49 31.29
CA ASN A 82 26.64 7.22 32.02
C ASN A 82 27.89 6.44 31.57
N MET A 83 28.68 6.96 30.62
CA MET A 83 29.83 6.24 30.04
C MET A 83 31.20 6.87 30.35
N SER A 84 31.28 7.85 31.26
CA SER A 84 32.54 8.58 31.51
C SER A 84 33.43 7.97 32.60
N GLU A 85 33.05 6.85 33.22
CA GLU A 85 33.97 6.09 34.07
C GLU A 85 34.01 4.64 33.60
N THR A 86 35.12 4.28 32.93
CA THR A 86 35.64 2.91 32.78
C THR A 86 35.02 1.96 31.74
N VAL A 87 34.97 2.29 30.45
CA VAL A 87 35.05 1.24 29.40
C VAL A 87 35.82 1.74 28.18
N ALA A 88 36.87 1.01 27.80
CA ALA A 88 37.62 1.19 26.56
C ALA A 88 36.69 1.35 25.36
N ALA A 89 37.11 2.16 24.38
CA ALA A 89 36.37 2.54 23.17
C ALA A 89 35.71 1.37 22.41
N SER A 90 34.59 0.86 22.92
CA SER A 90 33.63 0.08 22.16
C SER A 90 32.83 1.07 21.31
N PRO A 91 32.64 0.83 20.01
CA PRO A 91 31.79 1.70 19.20
C PRO A 91 30.42 1.78 19.87
N SER A 92 30.06 2.98 20.32
CA SER A 92 28.76 3.23 20.92
C SER A 92 27.67 2.82 19.93
N LEU A 93 26.56 2.29 20.43
CA LEU A 93 25.42 1.86 19.60
C LEU A 93 24.97 2.97 18.63
N SER A 94 25.18 4.25 18.99
CA SER A 94 24.96 5.42 18.14
C SER A 94 25.69 5.38 16.80
N ASN A 95 26.86 4.76 16.72
CA ASN A 95 27.64 4.66 15.47
C ASN A 95 27.03 3.64 14.49
N TRP A 96 26.23 2.69 14.99
CA TRP A 96 25.56 1.68 14.18
C TRP A 96 24.15 2.12 13.74
N ILE A 97 23.54 3.09 14.43
CA ILE A 97 22.21 3.62 14.09
C ILE A 97 22.12 4.02 12.61
N PRO A 98 23.06 4.79 12.01
CA PRO A 98 22.99 5.13 10.59
C PRO A 98 23.05 3.92 9.66
N VAL A 99 23.85 2.91 10.00
CA VAL A 99 24.03 1.69 9.18
C VAL A 99 22.76 0.83 9.21
N ILE A 100 22.20 0.61 10.41
CA ILE A 100 20.93 -0.10 10.60
C ILE A 100 19.80 0.64 9.89
N THR A 101 19.80 1.98 9.97
CA THR A 101 18.84 2.85 9.29
C THR A 101 18.91 2.67 7.78
N LEU A 102 20.13 2.68 7.21
CA LEU A 102 20.32 2.52 5.76
C LEU A 102 19.90 1.12 5.27
N PHE A 103 20.26 0.07 6.00
CA PHE A 103 19.88 -1.30 5.67
C PHE A 103 18.35 -1.49 5.72
N TRP A 104 17.70 -0.95 6.75
CA TRP A 104 16.25 -0.96 6.86
C TRP A 104 15.58 -0.13 5.74
N ALA A 105 16.08 1.07 5.46
CA ALA A 105 15.56 1.93 4.39
C ALA A 105 15.66 1.26 3.01
N LEU A 106 16.73 0.51 2.76
CA LEU A 106 16.87 -0.30 1.56
C LEU A 106 15.81 -1.41 1.50
N GLY A 107 15.55 -2.11 2.59
CA GLY A 107 14.48 -3.12 2.68
C GLY A 107 13.09 -2.52 2.44
N ALA A 108 12.80 -1.37 3.04
CA ALA A 108 11.55 -0.63 2.81
C ALA A 108 11.41 -0.18 1.36
N LEU A 109 12.48 0.34 0.75
CA LEU A 109 12.51 0.74 -0.66
C LEU A 109 12.23 -0.46 -1.58
N ILE A 110 12.81 -1.62 -1.29
CA ILE A 110 12.54 -2.87 -2.03
C ILE A 110 11.07 -3.28 -1.87
N ALA A 111 10.49 -3.23 -0.67
CA ALA A 111 9.08 -3.57 -0.46
C ALA A 111 8.13 -2.60 -1.19
N ILE A 112 8.37 -1.29 -1.08
CA ILE A 112 7.59 -0.25 -1.76
C ILE A 112 7.69 -0.43 -3.28
N SER A 113 8.91 -0.64 -3.81
CA SER A 113 9.09 -0.85 -5.25
C SER A 113 8.34 -2.08 -5.75
N ARG A 114 8.28 -3.19 -5.00
CA ARG A 114 7.46 -4.36 -5.39
C ARG A 114 5.96 -4.02 -5.48
N ILE A 115 5.43 -3.26 -4.54
CA ILE A 115 4.02 -2.83 -4.56
C ILE A 115 3.76 -1.91 -5.76
N VAL A 116 4.64 -0.92 -5.97
CA VAL A 116 4.55 0.03 -7.07
C VAL A 116 4.66 -0.68 -8.43
N LEU A 117 5.61 -1.60 -8.58
CA LEU A 117 5.76 -2.42 -9.77
C LEU A 117 4.53 -3.29 -10.01
N GLY A 118 3.96 -3.92 -8.97
CA GLY A 118 2.72 -4.70 -9.10
C GLY A 118 1.54 -3.85 -9.60
N TYR A 119 1.38 -2.64 -9.08
CA TYR A 119 0.36 -1.70 -9.57
C TYR A 119 0.59 -1.32 -11.05
N PHE A 120 1.83 -1.03 -11.44
CA PHE A 120 2.15 -0.72 -12.84
C PHE A 120 1.98 -1.92 -13.76
N GLN A 121 2.29 -3.13 -13.32
CA GLN A 121 2.06 -4.37 -14.08
C GLN A 121 0.57 -4.58 -14.35
N THR A 122 -0.30 -4.45 -13.35
CA THR A 122 -1.76 -4.53 -13.55
C THR A 122 -2.25 -3.46 -14.51
N LYS A 123 -1.74 -2.23 -14.39
CA LYS A 123 -2.08 -1.14 -15.29
C LYS A 123 -1.59 -1.40 -16.72
N GLN A 124 -0.43 -2.00 -16.88
CA GLN A 124 0.12 -2.41 -18.17
C GLN A 124 -0.74 -3.50 -18.81
N ILE A 125 -1.14 -4.53 -18.05
CA ILE A 125 -2.10 -5.56 -18.49
C ILE A 125 -3.41 -4.93 -18.97
N CYS A 126 -3.93 -3.92 -18.26
CA CYS A 126 -5.12 -3.20 -18.72
C CYS A 126 -4.88 -2.38 -19.99
N ARG A 127 -3.67 -1.83 -20.16
CA ARG A 127 -3.31 -1.02 -21.35
C ARG A 127 -3.11 -1.90 -22.58
N GLU A 128 -2.55 -3.08 -22.40
CA GLU A 128 -2.31 -4.08 -23.45
C GLU A 128 -3.52 -4.99 -23.67
N GLY A 129 -4.52 -4.92 -22.78
CA GLY A 129 -5.80 -5.61 -22.90
C GLY A 129 -6.54 -5.19 -24.16
N GLN A 130 -7.03 -6.18 -24.89
CA GLN A 130 -7.84 -5.96 -26.09
C GLN A 130 -9.30 -5.75 -25.69
N MET A 131 -10.02 -4.91 -26.41
CA MET A 131 -11.47 -4.81 -26.22
C MET A 131 -12.13 -6.14 -26.59
N MET A 132 -13.12 -6.52 -25.79
CA MET A 132 -13.97 -7.68 -26.11
C MET A 132 -14.94 -7.34 -27.24
N ASP A 133 -15.61 -8.35 -27.81
CA ASP A 133 -16.59 -8.11 -28.88
C ASP A 133 -17.67 -7.11 -28.45
N SER A 134 -18.12 -6.30 -29.41
CA SER A 134 -19.07 -5.21 -29.19
C SER A 134 -20.36 -5.67 -28.50
N ILE A 135 -20.85 -6.87 -28.83
CA ILE A 135 -22.03 -7.48 -28.20
C ILE A 135 -21.92 -7.53 -26.67
N TRP A 136 -20.74 -7.85 -26.15
CA TRP A 136 -20.53 -7.97 -24.71
C TRP A 136 -20.30 -6.63 -24.03
N ILE A 137 -19.64 -5.70 -24.73
CA ILE A 137 -19.51 -4.32 -24.27
C ILE A 137 -20.90 -3.67 -24.15
N GLU A 138 -21.77 -3.87 -25.15
CA GLU A 138 -23.14 -3.36 -25.15
C GLU A 138 -23.98 -4.00 -24.03
N LYS A 139 -23.94 -5.34 -23.89
CA LYS A 139 -24.64 -6.04 -22.80
C LYS A 139 -24.16 -5.57 -21.42
N CYS A 140 -22.86 -5.41 -21.24
CA CYS A 140 -22.27 -4.88 -20.00
C CYS A 140 -22.81 -3.48 -19.70
N GLN A 141 -22.88 -2.59 -20.71
CA GLN A 141 -23.45 -1.25 -20.54
C GLN A 141 -24.94 -1.29 -20.18
N VAL A 142 -25.73 -2.19 -20.78
CA VAL A 142 -27.15 -2.37 -20.44
C VAL A 142 -27.30 -2.81 -18.98
N PHE A 143 -26.53 -3.80 -18.55
CA PHE A 143 -26.56 -4.28 -17.16
C PHE A 143 -26.08 -3.23 -16.17
N ALA A 144 -25.00 -2.51 -16.48
CA ALA A 144 -24.50 -1.41 -15.67
C ALA A 144 -25.55 -0.31 -15.48
N LYS A 145 -26.24 0.08 -16.56
CA LYS A 145 -27.36 1.04 -16.50
C LYS A 145 -28.50 0.54 -15.63
N ARG A 146 -28.93 -0.72 -15.78
CA ARG A 146 -29.98 -1.34 -14.94
C ARG A 146 -29.60 -1.39 -13.46
N LEU A 147 -28.31 -1.58 -13.16
CA LEU A 147 -27.79 -1.60 -11.79
C LEU A 147 -27.63 -0.20 -11.16
N GLY A 148 -27.80 0.87 -11.94
CA GLY A 148 -27.65 2.26 -11.50
C GLY A 148 -26.19 2.74 -11.47
N LEU A 149 -25.28 2.05 -12.16
CA LEU A 149 -23.87 2.42 -12.21
C LEU A 149 -23.67 3.63 -13.13
N ARG A 150 -23.10 4.71 -12.58
CA ARG A 150 -22.86 5.97 -13.31
C ARG A 150 -21.51 6.02 -14.02
N LYS A 151 -20.56 5.16 -13.62
CA LYS A 151 -19.22 5.14 -14.18
C LYS A 151 -19.20 4.32 -15.48
N PRO A 152 -18.47 4.75 -16.52
CA PRO A 152 -18.23 3.90 -17.69
C PRO A 152 -17.37 2.72 -17.28
N ILE A 153 -17.82 1.51 -17.62
CA ILE A 153 -17.13 0.25 -17.31
C ILE A 153 -16.55 -0.29 -18.61
N GLN A 154 -15.25 -0.57 -18.60
CA GLN A 154 -14.58 -1.18 -19.74
C GLN A 154 -14.52 -2.68 -19.57
N VAL A 155 -14.69 -3.43 -20.67
CA VAL A 155 -14.54 -4.88 -20.69
C VAL A 155 -13.40 -5.20 -21.64
N LEU A 156 -12.33 -5.77 -21.09
CA LEU A 156 -11.10 -6.09 -21.81
C LEU A 156 -10.80 -7.58 -21.69
N GLN A 157 -10.03 -8.11 -22.62
CA GLN A 157 -9.49 -9.46 -22.59
C GLN A 157 -7.95 -9.44 -22.66
N HIS A 158 -7.29 -10.33 -21.92
CA HIS A 158 -5.84 -10.40 -21.89
C HIS A 158 -5.32 -11.82 -21.62
N VAL A 159 -4.22 -12.23 -22.28
CA VAL A 159 -3.65 -13.59 -22.18
C VAL A 159 -3.20 -13.92 -20.77
N ALA A 160 -2.59 -12.95 -20.08
CA ALA A 160 -2.11 -13.13 -18.70
C ALA A 160 -3.24 -13.26 -17.66
N CYS A 161 -4.50 -13.01 -18.04
CA CYS A 161 -5.65 -13.15 -17.17
C CYS A 161 -6.14 -14.60 -17.18
N GLN A 162 -6.27 -15.25 -16.02
CA GLN A 162 -6.71 -16.65 -15.92
C GLN A 162 -8.17 -16.80 -15.47
N VAL A 163 -8.70 -15.79 -14.77
CA VAL A 163 -10.08 -15.75 -14.29
C VAL A 163 -10.67 -14.36 -14.52
N PRO A 164 -11.97 -14.22 -14.79
CA PRO A 164 -12.62 -12.92 -14.82
C PRO A 164 -12.34 -12.15 -13.54
N MET A 165 -11.92 -10.89 -13.67
CA MET A 165 -11.65 -10.05 -12.51
C MET A 165 -11.89 -8.58 -12.80
N THR A 166 -12.38 -7.87 -11.80
CA THR A 166 -12.53 -6.42 -11.84
C THR A 166 -11.28 -5.73 -11.27
N VAL A 167 -10.71 -4.77 -12.01
CA VAL A 167 -9.53 -3.99 -11.62
C VAL A 167 -9.77 -2.48 -11.79
N GLN A 168 -8.91 -1.68 -11.16
CA GLN A 168 -8.93 -0.20 -11.13
C GLN A 168 -10.14 0.42 -10.39
N HIS A 169 -9.87 1.24 -9.37
CA HIS A 169 -10.93 1.81 -8.52
C HIS A 169 -11.64 3.03 -9.12
N LEU A 170 -10.90 3.88 -9.86
CA LEU A 170 -11.44 5.13 -10.44
C LEU A 170 -12.20 4.89 -11.76
N LYS A 171 -11.69 3.97 -12.58
CA LYS A 171 -12.26 3.57 -13.88
C LYS A 171 -12.33 2.05 -13.92
N PRO A 172 -13.39 1.43 -13.37
CA PRO A 172 -13.46 -0.02 -13.26
C PRO A 172 -13.36 -0.68 -14.63
N VAL A 173 -12.46 -1.65 -14.72
CA VAL A 173 -12.23 -2.49 -15.90
C VAL A 173 -12.48 -3.94 -15.51
N ILE A 174 -13.34 -4.62 -16.25
CA ILE A 174 -13.55 -6.06 -16.13
C ILE A 174 -12.60 -6.73 -17.12
N LEU A 175 -11.63 -7.49 -16.63
CA LEU A 175 -10.68 -8.26 -17.41
C LEU A 175 -11.13 -9.71 -17.54
N PHE A 176 -11.20 -10.20 -18.77
CA PHE A 176 -11.47 -11.60 -19.11
C PHE A 176 -10.21 -12.30 -19.61
N PRO A 177 -10.08 -13.63 -19.38
CA PRO A 177 -9.11 -14.46 -20.10
C PRO A 177 -9.44 -14.47 -21.60
N ILE A 178 -8.41 -14.48 -22.45
CA ILE A 178 -8.64 -14.62 -23.90
C ILE A 178 -9.26 -15.98 -24.20
N GLY A 179 -10.30 -15.98 -25.05
CA GLY A 179 -11.00 -17.20 -25.48
C GLY A 179 -11.96 -17.79 -24.45
N PHE A 180 -12.10 -17.18 -23.27
CA PHE A 180 -12.99 -17.64 -22.21
C PHE A 180 -14.47 -17.59 -22.66
N VAL A 181 -14.84 -16.50 -23.31
CA VAL A 181 -16.21 -16.28 -23.83
C VAL A 181 -16.58 -17.29 -24.92
N ASN A 182 -15.60 -17.80 -25.67
CA ASN A 182 -15.83 -18.79 -26.72
C ASN A 182 -15.99 -20.22 -26.16
N GLN A 183 -15.58 -20.44 -24.91
CA GLN A 183 -15.71 -21.72 -24.21
C GLN A 183 -16.96 -21.80 -23.34
N LEU A 184 -17.62 -20.66 -23.12
CA LEU A 184 -18.81 -20.54 -22.29
C LEU A 184 -20.06 -20.38 -23.16
N SER A 185 -21.21 -20.79 -22.61
CA SER A 185 -22.48 -20.40 -23.20
C SER A 185 -22.68 -18.88 -23.11
N PRO A 186 -23.51 -18.29 -24.00
CA PRO A 186 -23.87 -16.89 -23.89
C PRO A 186 -24.49 -16.55 -22.53
N GLU A 187 -25.33 -17.43 -21.99
CA GLU A 187 -25.98 -17.24 -20.68
C GLU A 187 -24.96 -17.26 -19.52
N GLU A 188 -23.96 -18.15 -19.59
CA GLU A 188 -22.88 -18.21 -18.59
C GLU A 188 -22.03 -16.93 -18.61
N THR A 189 -21.69 -16.43 -19.80
CA THR A 189 -20.93 -15.17 -19.94
C THR A 189 -21.73 -13.98 -19.41
N GLU A 190 -23.04 -13.93 -19.66
CA GLU A 190 -23.93 -12.91 -19.08
C GLU A 190 -23.97 -12.99 -17.55
N ALA A 191 -24.06 -14.20 -16.99
CA ALA A 191 -24.07 -14.41 -15.55
C ALA A 191 -22.76 -13.93 -14.91
N ILE A 192 -21.61 -14.22 -15.52
CA ILE A 192 -20.29 -13.74 -15.05
C ILE A 192 -20.22 -12.21 -15.14
N LEU A 193 -20.63 -11.60 -16.25
CA LEU A 193 -20.66 -10.14 -16.38
C LEU A 193 -21.55 -9.51 -15.31
N ALA A 194 -22.74 -10.07 -15.06
CA ALA A 194 -23.64 -9.60 -14.02
C ALA A 194 -23.02 -9.74 -12.61
N HIS A 195 -22.30 -10.83 -12.36
CA HIS A 195 -21.59 -11.08 -11.11
C HIS A 195 -20.47 -10.04 -10.87
N GLU A 196 -19.61 -9.81 -11.86
CA GLU A 196 -18.55 -8.79 -11.79
C GLU A 196 -19.13 -7.37 -11.64
N LEU A 197 -20.21 -7.05 -12.34
CA LEU A 197 -20.91 -5.77 -12.16
C LEU A 197 -21.52 -5.61 -10.77
N ALA A 198 -21.99 -6.70 -10.14
CA ALA A 198 -22.45 -6.66 -8.77
C ALA A 198 -21.31 -6.37 -7.79
N HIS A 199 -20.11 -6.92 -8.01
CA HIS A 199 -18.90 -6.55 -7.27
C HIS A 199 -18.56 -5.06 -7.44
N ILE A 200 -18.69 -4.53 -8.66
CA ILE A 200 -18.48 -3.10 -8.92
C ILE A 200 -19.49 -2.25 -8.13
N LYS A 201 -20.77 -2.62 -8.16
CA LYS A 201 -21.82 -1.90 -7.44
C LYS A 201 -21.59 -1.88 -5.93
N ARG A 202 -21.09 -2.99 -5.38
CA ARG A 202 -20.79 -3.13 -3.96
C ARG A 202 -19.45 -2.48 -3.56
N ASN A 203 -18.68 -1.98 -4.53
CA ASN A 203 -17.30 -1.53 -4.36
C ASN A 203 -16.41 -2.58 -3.68
N ASP A 204 -16.65 -3.87 -3.98
CA ASP A 204 -15.88 -4.97 -3.39
C ASP A 204 -14.41 -4.94 -3.84
N PHE A 205 -14.09 -4.22 -4.92
CA PHE A 205 -12.71 -3.98 -5.36
C PHE A 205 -11.90 -3.04 -4.44
N ILE A 206 -12.53 -2.35 -3.49
CA ILE A 206 -11.85 -1.54 -2.45
C ILE A 206 -11.61 -2.37 -1.18
N LEU A 207 -12.10 -3.62 -1.14
CA LEU A 207 -12.08 -4.51 0.03
C LEU A 207 -10.98 -5.57 -0.05
#